data_AF-A0A6D1A8M1-F1
#
_entry.id   AF-A0A6D1A8M1-F1
#
_cell.length_a   1.000
_cell.length_b   1.000
_cell.length_c   1.000
_cell.angle_alpha   90.00
_cell.angle_beta   90.00
_cell.angle_gamma   90.00
#
_symmetry.space_group_name_H-M   'P 1'
#
loop_
_entity.id
_entity.type
_entity.pdbx_description
1 polymer ?
#
loop_
_entity_poly.entity_id
_entity_poly.type
_entity_poly.pdbx_seq_one_letter_code
_entity_poly.pdbx_strand_id
1 'polypeptide(L)' 'MKKALICIDYTNDFVASDGKLTCGEPGRMIEEAIVNLTKEFITNGDYVVLAVDSHDEGDQYHPETRLFPP' A
#
# COMPACT_ATOMS: atom_id res chain seq x y z
N MET A 1 25.53 -1.55 -7.04
CA MET A 1 24.67 -2.73 -6.76
C MET A 1 23.30 -2.47 -7.36
N LYS A 2 22.59 -3.48 -7.84
CA LYS A 2 21.20 -3.31 -8.32
C LYS A 2 20.28 -3.10 -7.11
N LYS A 3 19.33 -2.17 -7.23
CA LYS A 3 18.33 -1.88 -6.19
C LYS A 3 16.93 -2.13 -6.74
N ALA A 4 16.00 -2.33 -5.83
CA ALA A 4 14.58 -2.34 -6.11
C ALA A 4 13.82 -1.66 -4.97
N LEU A 5 12.67 -1.07 -5.27
CA LEU A 5 11.71 -0.56 -4.30
C LEU A 5 10.45 -1.43 -4.32
N ILE A 6 9.95 -1.78 -3.14
CA ILE A 6 8.64 -2.38 -2.96
C ILE A 6 7.78 -1.37 -2.20
N CYS A 7 6.79 -0.81 -2.87
CA CYS A 7 5.78 0.05 -2.25
C CYS A 7 4.60 -0.85 -1.86
N ILE A 8 4.36 -0.98 -0.55
CA ILE A 8 3.43 -1.97 0.02
C ILE A 8 2.16 -1.25 0.46
N ASP A 9 1.02 -1.68 -0.09
CA ASP A 9 -0.33 -1.38 0.41
C ASP A 9 -0.65 0.10 0.68
N TYR A 10 -0.03 1.01 -0.08
CA TYR A 10 -0.32 2.44 0.01
C TYR A 10 -1.58 2.81 -0.80
N THR A 11 -2.72 2.25 -0.38
CA THR A 11 -4.04 2.41 -1.02
C THR A 11 -4.99 3.24 -0.15
N ASN A 12 -6.14 3.64 -0.72
CA ASN A 12 -7.14 4.41 0.01
C ASN A 12 -7.65 3.67 1.25
N ASP A 13 -7.88 2.36 1.19
CA ASP A 13 -8.41 1.62 2.34
C ASP A 13 -7.48 1.67 3.56
N PHE A 14 -6.17 1.77 3.35
CA PHE A 14 -5.18 1.90 4.41
C PHE A 14 -4.79 3.34 4.76
N VAL A 15 -5.09 4.34 3.93
CA VAL A 15 -4.54 5.71 4.08
C VAL A 15 -5.61 6.80 4.14
N ALA A 16 -6.64 6.72 3.30
CA ALA A 16 -7.68 7.74 3.21
C ALA A 16 -8.41 7.89 4.56
N SER A 17 -8.97 9.07 4.83
CA SER A 17 -9.70 9.34 6.08
C SER A 17 -10.93 8.45 6.25
N ASP A 18 -11.52 8.02 5.15
CA ASP A 18 -12.69 7.15 5.04
C ASP A 18 -12.31 5.72 4.59
N GLY A 19 -11.03 5.37 4.60
CA GLY A 19 -10.55 4.03 4.27
C GLY A 19 -11.04 2.98 5.27
N LYS A 20 -11.42 1.81 4.76
CA LYS A 20 -12.07 0.75 5.58
C LYS A 20 -11.16 0.16 6.65
N LEU A 21 -9.85 0.20 6.45
CA LEU A 21 -8.82 -0.30 7.37
C LEU A 21 -7.72 0.75 7.58
N THR A 22 -8.13 2.02 7.69
CA THR A 22 -7.22 3.15 7.63
C THR A 22 -6.26 3.22 8.82
N CYS A 23 -4.98 3.44 8.52
CA CYS A 23 -3.96 3.84 9.49
C CYS A 23 -4.13 5.31 9.94
N GLY A 24 -5.05 6.07 9.32
CA GLY A 24 -5.36 7.43 9.69
C GLY A 24 -4.23 8.42 9.37
N GLU A 25 -4.08 9.42 10.23
CA GLU A 25 -3.11 10.50 10.04
C GLU A 25 -1.66 10.02 9.85
N PRO A 26 -1.14 9.04 10.62
CA PRO A 26 0.18 8.47 10.37
C PRO A 26 0.40 7.98 8.92
N GLY A 27 -0.61 7.34 8.32
CA GLY A 27 -0.52 6.86 6.93
C GLY A 27 -0.47 8.00 5.91
N ARG A 28 -1.21 9.09 6.15
CA ARG A 28 -1.19 10.27 5.28
C ARG A 28 0.07 11.10 5.42
N MET A 29 0.62 11.20 6.63
CA MET A 29 1.82 11.99 6.91
C MET A 29 3.06 11.53 6.12
N ILE A 30 3.08 10.29 5.62
CA ILE A 30 4.20 9.76 4.82
C ILE A 30 4.01 9.95 3.31
N GLU A 31 2.91 10.53 2.84
CA GLU A 31 2.56 10.63 1.41
C GLU A 31 3.67 11.27 0.58
N GLU A 32 4.14 12.45 1.00
CA GLU A 32 5.19 13.17 0.26
C GLU A 32 6.48 12.34 0.18
N ALA A 33 6.87 11.70 1.28
CA ALA A 33 8.08 10.90 1.36
C ALA A 33 8.00 9.66 0.45
N ILE A 34 6.90 8.91 0.50
CA ILE A 34 6.73 7.69 -0.31
C ILE A 34 6.60 8.01 -1.80
N VAL A 35 5.92 9.11 -2.15
CA VAL A 35 5.79 9.57 -3.54
C VAL A 35 7.15 10.00 -4.09
N ASN A 36 7.92 10.79 -3.34
CA ASN A 36 9.23 11.26 -3.78
C ASN A 36 10.22 10.09 -3.93
N LEU A 37 10.25 9.17 -2.97
CA LEU A 37 11.08 7.97 -3.03
C LEU A 37 10.73 7.08 -4.24
N THR A 38 9.43 6.88 -4.48
CA THR A 38 8.97 6.08 -5.62
C THR A 38 9.35 6.73 -6.94
N LYS A 39 9.16 8.04 -7.08
CA LYS A 39 9.58 8.80 -8.27
C LYS A 39 11.08 8.74 -8.50
N GLU A 40 11.89 8.81 -7.45
CA GLU A 40 13.35 8.70 -7.56
C GLU A 40 13.75 7.34 -8.15
N PHE A 41 13.21 6.23 -7.63
CA PHE A 41 13.53 4.89 -8.14
C PHE A 41 13.07 4.70 -9.59
N ILE A 42 11.87 5.16 -9.94
CA ILE A 42 11.37 5.14 -11.32
C ILE A 42 12.30 5.95 -12.24
N THR A 43 12.68 7.16 -11.83
CA THR A 43 13.54 8.06 -12.62
C THR A 43 14.94 7.47 -12.82
N ASN A 44 15.47 6.78 -11.81
CA ASN A 44 16.77 6.12 -11.87
C ASN A 44 16.75 4.82 -12.70
N GLY A 45 15.59 4.36 -13.17
CA GLY A 45 15.44 3.08 -13.86
C GLY A 45 15.63 1.88 -12.93
N ASP A 46 15.54 2.08 -11.62
CA ASP A 46 15.54 1.00 -10.63
C ASP A 46 14.21 0.24 -10.70
N TYR A 47 14.21 -1.03 -10.31
CA TYR A 47 13.00 -1.85 -10.36
C TYR A 47 12.01 -1.41 -9.26
N VAL A 48 10.75 -1.21 -9.61
CA VAL A 48 9.70 -0.79 -8.67
C VAL A 48 8.54 -1.75 -8.72
N VAL A 49 8.15 -2.27 -7.56
CA VAL A 49 6.98 -3.13 -7.37
C VAL A 49 5.98 -2.37 -6.53
N LEU A 50 4.75 -2.24 -7.03
CA LEU A 50 3.60 -1.88 -6.21
C LEU A 50 2.98 -3.18 -5.73
N ALA A 51 3.32 -3.59 -4.51
CA ALA A 51 2.76 -4.78 -3.88
C ALA A 51 1.46 -4.36 -3.19
N VAL A 52 0.33 -4.69 -3.81
CA VAL A 52 -0.98 -4.21 -3.39
C VAL A 52 -1.85 -5.39 -3.00
N ASP A 53 -2.46 -5.27 -1.84
CA ASP A 53 -3.45 -6.16 -1.30
C ASP A 53 -4.65 -6.32 -2.25
N SER A 54 -5.13 -7.55 -2.38
CA SER A 54 -6.23 -7.91 -3.28
C SER A 54 -7.06 -9.01 -2.63
N HIS A 55 -8.19 -8.61 -2.06
CA HIS A 55 -9.15 -9.51 -1.43
C HIS A 55 -10.41 -9.69 -2.28
N ASP A 56 -10.94 -10.91 -2.29
CA ASP A 56 -12.24 -11.22 -2.89
C ASP A 56 -13.34 -11.06 -1.83
N GLU A 57 -14.28 -10.14 -2.08
CA GLU A 57 -15.39 -9.89 -1.16
C GLU A 57 -16.21 -11.16 -0.94
N GLY A 58 -16.37 -11.55 0.33
CA GLY A 58 -17.13 -12.74 0.72
C GLY A 58 -16.37 -14.06 0.65
N ASP A 59 -15.06 -14.06 0.35
CA ASP A 59 -14.24 -15.28 0.43
C ASP A 59 -14.09 -15.77 1.88
N GLN A 60 -14.92 -16.74 2.29
CA GLN A 60 -14.91 -17.28 3.64
C GLN A 60 -13.71 -18.18 3.95
N TYR A 61 -12.91 -18.53 2.93
CA TYR A 61 -11.70 -19.34 3.07
C TYR A 61 -10.46 -18.48 3.28
N HIS A 62 -10.50 -17.20 2.89
CA HIS A 62 -9.41 -16.29 3.18
C HIS A 62 -9.27 -16.09 4.70
N PRO A 63 -8.06 -16.25 5.28
CA PRO A 63 -7.86 -16.19 6.72
C PRO A 63 -8.22 -14.82 7.31
N GLU A 64 -8.12 -13.75 6.52
CA GLU A 64 -8.36 -12.38 6.95
C GLU A 64 -9.84 -11.99 6.99
N THR A 65 -10.72 -12.70 6.27
CA THR A 65 -12.15 -12.37 6.14
C THR A 65 -12.88 -12.29 7.46
N ARG A 66 -12.39 -12.99 8.49
CA ARG A 66 -13.00 -12.98 9.84
C ARG A 66 -12.34 -11.99 10.79
N LEU A 67 -11.23 -11.39 10.39
CA LEU A 67 -10.37 -10.55 11.23
C LEU A 67 -10.51 -9.07 10.86
N PHE A 68 -10.73 -8.79 9.58
CA PHE A 68 -10.75 -7.44 9.03
C PHE A 68 -12.01 -7.19 8.19
N PRO A 69 -12.43 -5.92 8.05
CA PRO A 69 -13.49 -5.57 7.11
C PRO A 69 -13.04 -5.84 5.66
N PRO A 70 -13.97 -6.19 4.76
CA PRO A 70 -13.70 -6.30 3.33
C PRO A 70 -13.52 -4.93 2.69
#